data_AF-A0A3S4FTD1-F1
#
_entry.id   AF-A0A3S4FTD1-F1
#
_cell.length_a   1.000
_cell.length_b   1.000
_cell.length_c   1.000
_cell.angle_alpha   90.00
_cell.angle_beta   90.00
_cell.angle_gamma   90.00
#
_symmetry.space_group_name_H-M   'P 1'
#
loop_
_entity.id
_entity.type
_entity.pdbx_description
1 polymer ?
#
loop_
_entity_poly.entity_id
_entity_poly.type
_entity_poly.pdbx_seq_one_letter_code
_entity_poly.pdbx_strand_id
1 'polypeptide(L)'
;MCLAASRGLTGRQRFTVNQDNSVGLKTELTASATGDVTQSTNTALGVIFTVITSPDSSYAEFWGHMPDTLTVDGVTLHRPLLMKEAPAGATDSRKENNETWVSVYTKADGTIYDMSKNCGGVAGFPAKGVLEKMRDEQIAVANGWPTISLPYVSSTPGTYNYCRVSLAKGGTTHCPTTNNDFTIGYAACLVQP
;
A
#
# COMPACT_ATOMS: atom_id res chain seq x y z
N MET A 1 -21.63 -4.94 8.34
CA MET A 1 -21.39 -4.63 9.77
C MET A 1 -22.09 -5.67 10.60
N CYS A 2 -21.36 -6.34 11.48
CA CYS A 2 -21.87 -7.37 12.39
C CYS A 2 -21.78 -6.85 13.82
N LEU A 3 -22.84 -7.09 14.59
CA LEU A 3 -22.97 -6.66 15.98
C LEU A 3 -23.29 -7.89 16.84
N ALA A 4 -22.42 -8.20 17.79
CA ALA A 4 -22.68 -9.20 18.82
C ALA A 4 -22.79 -8.54 20.19
N ALA A 5 -23.81 -8.91 20.97
CA ALA A 5 -24.08 -8.31 22.27
C ALA A 5 -23.99 -9.36 23.39
N SER A 6 -23.35 -9.01 24.50
CA SER A 6 -23.30 -9.85 25.70
C SER A 6 -23.65 -9.04 26.94
N ARG A 7 -24.50 -9.60 27.80
CA ARG A 7 -25.00 -8.94 29.01
C ARG A 7 -24.09 -9.22 30.20
N GLY A 8 -23.51 -8.15 30.76
CA GLY A 8 -22.82 -8.21 32.05
C GLY A 8 -23.80 -8.06 33.21
N LEU A 9 -23.49 -8.67 34.35
CA LEU A 9 -24.32 -8.62 35.57
C LEU A 9 -24.33 -7.26 36.29
N THR A 10 -23.66 -6.23 35.74
CA THR A 10 -23.38 -4.94 36.41
C THR A 10 -23.97 -3.72 35.69
N GLY A 11 -25.08 -3.88 34.95
CA GLY A 11 -25.70 -2.77 34.21
C GLY A 11 -24.89 -2.31 32.99
N ARG A 12 -23.83 -3.04 32.62
CA ARG A 12 -22.97 -2.78 31.46
C ARG A 12 -23.32 -3.74 30.33
N GLN A 13 -23.65 -3.19 29.16
CA GLN A 13 -23.72 -3.93 27.90
C GLN A 13 -22.37 -3.86 27.19
N ARG A 14 -21.91 -4.99 26.65
CA ARG A 14 -20.75 -5.05 25.76
C ARG A 14 -21.22 -5.41 24.36
N PHE A 15 -20.77 -4.63 23.39
CA PHE A 15 -20.98 -4.87 21.97
C PHE A 15 -19.63 -5.13 21.30
N THR A 16 -19.55 -6.20 20.52
CA THR A 16 -18.45 -6.43 19.58
C THR A 16 -18.96 -6.02 18.20
N VAL A 17 -18.23 -5.11 17.55
CA VAL A 17 -18.59 -4.56 16.25
C VAL A 17 -17.49 -4.91 15.25
N ASN A 18 -17.86 -5.59 14.18
CA ASN A 18 -16.97 -5.90 13.07
C ASN A 18 -17.53 -5.31 11.78
N GLN A 19 -16.66 -4.73 10.95
CA GLN A 19 -17.01 -4.31 9.60
C GLN A 19 -16.13 -5.07 8.60
N ASP A 20 -16.49 -6.33 8.41
CA ASP A 20 -15.84 -7.19 7.41
C ASP A 20 -16.04 -6.60 6.01
N ASN A 21 -15.03 -6.74 5.15
CA ASN A 21 -14.99 -6.16 3.80
C ASN A 21 -15.18 -4.64 3.75
N SER A 22 -14.83 -3.92 4.83
CA SER A 22 -14.75 -2.46 4.80
C SER A 22 -13.64 -2.01 3.85
N VAL A 23 -13.87 -0.89 3.18
CA VAL A 23 -12.87 -0.24 2.32
C VAL A 23 -12.00 0.76 3.10
N GLY A 24 -12.12 0.86 4.43
CA GLY A 24 -11.35 1.80 5.25
C GLY A 24 -12.15 3.05 5.64
N LEU A 25 -13.27 2.89 6.34
CA LEU A 25 -14.23 3.97 6.63
C LEU A 25 -14.30 4.33 8.12
N LYS A 26 -14.63 5.59 8.39
CA LYS A 26 -15.08 6.05 9.70
C LYS A 26 -16.58 5.86 9.80
N THR A 27 -17.01 5.06 10.77
CA THR A 27 -18.42 4.75 11.02
C THR A 27 -18.80 5.30 12.39
N GLU A 28 -19.82 6.16 12.42
CA GLU A 28 -20.39 6.66 13.67
C GLU A 28 -21.34 5.61 14.26
N LEU A 29 -21.10 5.22 15.50
CA LEU A 29 -21.97 4.34 16.26
C LEU A 29 -22.73 5.15 17.29
N THR A 30 -24.05 5.23 17.14
CA THR A 30 -24.93 5.83 18.14
C THR A 30 -25.53 4.74 19.01
N ALA A 31 -25.27 4.77 20.32
CA ALA A 31 -25.94 3.93 21.29
C ALA A 31 -27.09 4.71 21.94
N SER A 32 -28.25 4.08 22.02
CA SER A 32 -29.44 4.62 22.71
C SER A 32 -29.94 3.58 23.71
N ALA A 33 -30.10 3.98 24.97
CA ALA A 33 -30.69 3.14 26.01
C ALA A 33 -32.14 3.56 26.22
N THR A 34 -33.08 2.62 26.08
CA THR A 34 -34.51 2.92 26.17
C THR A 34 -35.16 2.26 27.39
N GLY A 35 -35.74 3.09 28.26
CA GLY A 35 -36.87 2.74 29.13
C GLY A 35 -38.14 3.52 28.76
N ASP A 36 -37.97 4.69 28.14
CA ASP A 36 -38.97 5.57 27.56
C ASP A 36 -38.28 6.34 26.40
N VAL A 37 -38.89 6.37 25.21
CA VAL A 37 -38.28 6.91 23.98
C VAL A 37 -38.08 8.44 24.08
N THR A 38 -38.76 9.09 25.04
CA THR A 38 -38.68 10.54 25.28
C THR A 38 -37.49 10.98 26.15
N GLN A 39 -36.79 10.04 26.80
CA GLN A 39 -35.63 10.29 27.68
C GLN A 39 -34.35 9.56 27.23
N SER A 40 -34.21 9.30 25.92
CA SER A 40 -33.02 8.63 25.40
C SER A 40 -31.77 9.46 25.66
N THR A 41 -30.82 8.94 26.42
CA THR A 41 -29.43 9.42 26.41
C THR A 41 -28.74 8.80 25.20
N ASN A 42 -28.38 9.65 24.23
CA ASN A 42 -27.62 9.23 23.07
C ASN A 42 -26.14 9.52 23.29
N THR A 43 -25.28 8.55 22.99
CA THR A 43 -23.83 8.75 22.95
C THR A 43 -23.32 8.27 21.61
N ALA A 44 -22.57 9.13 20.92
CA ALA A 44 -21.90 8.80 19.68
C ALA A 44 -20.46 8.37 19.96
N LEU A 45 -20.04 7.27 19.35
CA LEU A 45 -18.67 6.82 19.31
C LEU A 45 -18.23 6.73 17.84
N GLY A 46 -17.22 7.51 17.46
CA GLY A 46 -16.59 7.36 16.16
C GLY A 46 -15.65 6.16 16.17
N VAL A 47 -15.93 5.14 15.36
CA VAL A 47 -15.06 3.97 15.18
C VAL A 47 -14.47 4.00 13.78
N ILE A 48 -13.17 3.74 13.66
CA ILE A 48 -12.47 3.66 12.38
C ILE A 48 -12.17 2.18 12.10
N PHE A 49 -12.64 1.68 10.96
CA PHE A 49 -12.27 0.36 10.45
C PHE A 49 -11.27 0.55 9.32
N THR A 50 -10.03 0.12 9.52
CA THR A 50 -8.94 0.31 8.54
C THR A 50 -8.90 -0.83 7.51
N VAL A 51 -8.33 -0.57 6.34
CA VAL A 51 -8.13 -1.57 5.27
C VAL A 51 -6.64 -1.81 4.99
N ILE A 52 -6.25 -3.07 4.75
CA ILE A 52 -4.84 -3.45 4.55
C ILE A 52 -4.25 -2.87 3.25
N THR A 53 -5.09 -2.55 2.26
CA THR A 53 -4.68 -2.04 0.95
C THR A 53 -4.53 -0.52 0.89
N SER A 54 -4.67 0.17 2.03
CA SER A 54 -4.40 1.60 2.17
C SER A 54 -3.35 1.79 3.27
N PRO A 55 -2.39 2.72 3.14
CA PRO A 55 -1.44 3.03 4.21
C PRO A 55 -2.06 3.86 5.33
N ASP A 56 -1.44 3.82 6.50
CA ASP A 56 -1.75 4.74 7.60
C ASP A 56 -1.06 6.09 7.34
N SER A 57 -1.62 6.87 6.41
CA SER A 57 -1.09 8.15 5.95
C SER A 57 -2.20 9.19 5.88
N SER A 58 -1.90 10.43 6.28
CA SER A 58 -2.83 11.56 6.15
C SER A 58 -3.13 11.93 4.69
N TYR A 59 -2.35 11.39 3.75
CA TYR A 59 -2.54 11.58 2.31
C TYR A 59 -3.35 10.49 1.63
N ALA A 60 -3.63 9.38 2.34
CA ALA A 60 -4.42 8.27 1.84
C ALA A 60 -5.89 8.67 1.63
N GLU A 61 -6.54 8.05 0.66
CA GLU A 61 -7.96 8.22 0.41
C GLU A 61 -8.82 7.44 1.42
N PHE A 62 -8.29 6.33 1.94
CA PHE A 62 -8.95 5.50 2.96
C PHE A 62 -8.13 5.34 4.23
N TRP A 63 -8.81 5.07 5.34
CA TRP A 63 -8.15 4.71 6.59
C TRP A 63 -7.49 3.34 6.44
N GLY A 64 -6.17 3.33 6.55
CA GLY A 64 -5.34 2.20 6.20
C GLY A 64 -4.60 1.55 7.36
N HIS A 65 -4.06 0.36 7.13
CA HIS A 65 -3.06 -0.26 8.00
C HIS A 65 -2.01 -1.06 7.18
N MET A 66 -1.85 -0.72 5.90
CA MET A 66 -0.76 -1.25 5.08
C MET A 66 0.58 -0.95 5.76
N PRO A 67 1.45 -1.95 5.99
CA PRO A 67 2.76 -1.69 6.54
C PRO A 67 3.60 -0.86 5.56
N ASP A 68 4.23 0.20 6.07
CA ASP A 68 5.13 1.03 5.27
C ASP A 68 6.37 0.28 4.80
N THR A 69 6.79 -0.77 5.54
CA THR A 69 7.97 -1.55 5.20
C THR A 69 7.71 -3.05 5.22
N LEU A 70 8.40 -3.77 4.35
CA LEU A 70 8.42 -5.23 4.29
C LEU A 70 9.87 -5.70 4.18
N THR A 71 10.22 -6.75 4.91
CA THR A 71 11.55 -7.35 4.86
C THR A 71 11.53 -8.61 4.01
N VAL A 72 12.42 -8.68 3.02
CA VAL A 72 12.58 -9.81 2.11
C VAL A 72 14.07 -10.13 2.03
N ASP A 73 14.44 -11.36 2.37
CA ASP A 73 15.84 -11.81 2.32
C ASP A 73 16.82 -10.94 3.15
N GLY A 74 16.36 -10.43 4.30
CA GLY A 74 17.14 -9.53 5.15
C GLY A 74 17.23 -8.09 4.64
N VAL A 75 16.59 -7.77 3.50
CA VAL A 75 16.50 -6.42 2.94
C VAL A 75 15.15 -5.81 3.30
N THR A 76 15.16 -4.64 3.92
CA THR A 76 13.93 -3.89 4.23
C THR A 76 13.60 -2.93 3.09
N LEU A 77 12.40 -3.09 2.53
CA LEU A 77 11.85 -2.29 1.46
C LEU A 77 10.75 -1.39 2.01
N HIS A 78 10.67 -0.16 1.53
CA HIS A 78 9.55 0.73 1.75
C HIS A 78 8.50 0.54 0.65
N ARG A 79 7.22 0.66 1.00
CA ARG A 79 6.11 0.61 0.03
C ARG A 79 6.27 1.71 -1.03
N PRO A 80 5.63 1.56 -2.20
CA PRO A 80 5.49 2.68 -3.12
C PRO A 80 4.85 3.88 -2.42
N LEU A 81 5.27 5.08 -2.78
CA LEU A 81 4.70 6.29 -2.21
C LEU A 81 3.36 6.62 -2.87
N LEU A 82 2.47 7.25 -2.12
CA LEU A 82 1.33 7.94 -2.71
C LEU A 82 1.83 9.13 -3.53
N MET A 83 1.08 9.55 -4.55
CA MET A 83 1.45 10.69 -5.39
C MET A 83 1.63 11.97 -4.57
N LYS A 84 0.83 12.15 -3.51
CA LYS A 84 0.92 13.30 -2.58
C LYS A 84 2.12 13.21 -1.62
N GLU A 85 2.71 12.02 -1.45
CA GLU A 85 3.93 11.80 -0.66
C GLU A 85 5.20 11.95 -1.51
N ALA A 86 5.07 11.95 -2.84
CA ALA A 86 6.20 11.94 -3.75
C ALA A 86 7.00 13.25 -3.69
N PRO A 87 8.34 13.19 -3.84
CA PRO A 87 9.17 14.38 -3.95
C PRO A 87 8.83 15.15 -5.23
N ALA A 88 9.22 16.43 -5.25
CA ALA A 88 9.04 17.28 -6.41
C ALA A 88 9.62 16.65 -7.69
N GLY A 89 8.89 16.77 -8.80
CA GLY A 89 9.29 16.24 -10.10
C GLY A 89 8.66 14.91 -10.47
N ALA A 90 7.92 14.24 -9.57
CA ALA A 90 7.07 13.12 -9.93
C ALA A 90 5.98 13.54 -10.94
N THR A 91 5.89 12.84 -12.08
CA THR A 91 4.98 13.20 -13.17
C THR A 91 3.94 12.15 -13.51
N ASP A 92 4.08 10.92 -13.04
CA ASP A 92 3.24 9.79 -13.45
C ASP A 92 2.81 8.96 -12.24
N SER A 93 1.60 8.40 -12.31
CA SER A 93 0.98 7.67 -11.22
C SER A 93 -0.01 6.64 -11.73
N ARG A 94 -0.37 5.67 -10.89
CA ARG A 94 -1.45 4.72 -11.16
C ARG A 94 -2.37 4.59 -9.97
N LYS A 95 -3.67 4.55 -10.26
CA LYS A 95 -4.70 4.32 -9.26
C LYS A 95 -4.89 2.83 -9.05
N GLU A 96 -4.73 2.36 -7.81
CA GLU A 96 -4.93 0.97 -7.41
C GLU A 96 -5.44 0.92 -5.97
N ASN A 97 -6.43 0.07 -5.71
CA ASN A 97 -7.11 -0.02 -4.41
C ASN A 97 -7.64 1.33 -3.91
N ASN A 98 -8.11 2.15 -4.85
CA ASN A 98 -8.51 3.55 -4.70
C ASN A 98 -7.44 4.54 -4.24
N GLU A 99 -6.23 4.10 -3.94
CA GLU A 99 -5.09 4.96 -3.68
C GLU A 99 -4.39 5.34 -5.00
N THR A 100 -3.78 6.53 -5.04
CA THR A 100 -3.02 7.00 -6.21
C THR A 100 -1.53 6.91 -5.91
N TRP A 101 -0.86 5.94 -6.50
CA TRP A 101 0.54 5.61 -6.23
C TRP A 101 1.47 6.24 -7.26
N VAL A 102 2.58 6.83 -6.82
CA VAL A 102 3.60 7.37 -7.70
C VAL A 102 4.25 6.25 -8.50
N SER A 103 4.61 6.54 -9.75
CA SER A 103 5.36 5.62 -10.59
C SER A 103 6.64 6.26 -11.10
N VAL A 104 7.63 5.42 -11.39
CA VAL A 104 8.97 5.82 -11.84
C VAL A 104 9.31 5.12 -13.14
N TYR A 105 9.96 5.82 -14.06
CA TYR A 105 10.41 5.23 -15.32
C TYR A 105 11.59 4.29 -15.10
N THR A 106 11.56 3.11 -15.72
CA THR A 106 12.56 2.03 -15.61
C THR A 106 13.84 2.31 -16.42
N LYS A 107 14.35 3.55 -16.33
CA LYS A 107 15.61 4.02 -16.94
C LYS A 107 16.32 4.95 -15.95
N ALA A 108 17.55 5.36 -16.28
CA ALA A 108 18.35 6.23 -15.43
C ALA A 108 19.18 7.21 -16.27
N ASP A 109 18.50 8.02 -17.08
CA ASP A 109 19.13 9.09 -17.88
C ASP A 109 18.99 10.48 -17.23
N GLY A 110 18.21 10.60 -16.15
CA GLY A 110 18.03 11.85 -15.40
C GLY A 110 17.21 12.90 -16.14
N THR A 111 16.58 12.57 -17.27
CA THR A 111 15.80 13.53 -18.07
C THR A 111 14.39 13.72 -17.54
N ILE A 112 13.80 12.66 -16.97
CA ILE A 112 12.43 12.63 -16.41
C ILE A 112 12.45 12.11 -14.96
N TYR A 113 11.28 11.86 -14.37
CA TYR A 113 11.17 11.18 -13.08
C TYR A 113 11.46 9.68 -13.24
N ASP A 114 12.74 9.35 -13.29
CA ASP A 114 13.27 8.01 -13.51
C ASP A 114 14.03 7.51 -12.26
N MET A 115 14.64 6.33 -12.36
CA MET A 115 15.32 5.71 -11.22
C MET A 115 16.47 6.56 -10.64
N SER A 116 17.09 7.43 -11.44
CA SER A 116 18.17 8.29 -10.94
C SER A 116 17.67 9.38 -9.99
N LYS A 117 16.38 9.73 -10.06
CA LYS A 117 15.74 10.78 -9.26
C LYS A 117 14.80 10.25 -8.16
N ASN A 118 14.82 8.95 -7.91
CA ASN A 118 13.98 8.30 -6.92
C ASN A 118 14.82 7.32 -6.08
N CYS A 119 14.36 6.95 -4.89
CA CYS A 119 15.07 6.09 -3.93
C CYS A 119 16.52 6.53 -3.63
N GLY A 120 16.89 7.80 -3.78
CA GLY A 120 18.28 8.25 -3.64
C GLY A 120 19.21 7.79 -4.77
N GLY A 121 18.65 7.35 -5.90
CA GLY A 121 19.34 6.85 -7.08
C GLY A 121 19.12 5.36 -7.31
N VAL A 122 19.67 4.85 -8.42
CA VAL A 122 19.50 3.46 -8.86
C VAL A 122 19.89 2.44 -7.77
N ALA A 123 20.93 2.74 -6.98
CA ALA A 123 21.39 1.86 -5.90
C ALA A 123 20.39 1.71 -4.74
N GLY A 124 19.43 2.63 -4.60
CA GLY A 124 18.36 2.51 -3.61
C GLY A 124 17.18 1.66 -4.07
N PHE A 125 17.23 1.05 -5.25
CA PHE A 125 16.25 0.05 -5.67
C PHE A 125 16.74 -1.37 -5.35
N PRO A 126 15.85 -2.31 -5.02
CA PRO A 126 16.20 -3.70 -4.76
C PRO A 126 16.65 -4.41 -6.04
N ALA A 127 17.52 -5.40 -5.88
CA ALA A 127 17.86 -6.30 -6.97
C ALA A 127 16.62 -7.11 -7.40
N LYS A 128 16.55 -7.51 -8.67
CA LYS A 128 15.38 -8.26 -9.19
C LYS A 128 15.11 -9.55 -8.41
N GLY A 129 16.15 -10.24 -7.92
CA GLY A 129 16.00 -11.47 -7.16
C GLY A 129 15.24 -11.28 -5.83
N VAL A 130 15.39 -10.12 -5.19
CA VAL A 130 14.63 -9.77 -3.97
C VAL A 130 13.16 -9.59 -4.32
N LEU A 131 12.85 -8.91 -5.43
CA LEU A 131 11.48 -8.72 -5.92
C LEU A 131 10.86 -10.04 -6.40
N GLU A 132 11.61 -10.90 -7.07
CA GLU A 132 11.18 -12.24 -7.47
C GLU A 132 10.82 -13.10 -6.26
N LYS A 133 11.64 -13.07 -5.21
CA LYS A 133 11.32 -13.73 -3.94
C LYS A 133 10.09 -13.13 -3.28
N MET A 134 9.97 -11.80 -3.25
CA MET A 134 8.80 -11.08 -2.74
C MET A 134 7.50 -11.49 -3.46
N ARG A 135 7.58 -11.71 -4.78
CA ARG A 135 6.50 -12.26 -5.61
C ARG A 135 6.21 -13.71 -5.25
N ASP A 136 7.21 -14.59 -5.30
CA ASP A 136 7.03 -16.04 -5.18
C ASP A 136 6.52 -16.44 -3.78
N GLU A 137 6.94 -15.72 -2.74
CA GLU A 137 6.44 -15.86 -1.37
C GLU A 137 5.17 -15.05 -1.10
N GLN A 138 4.64 -14.33 -2.10
CA GLN A 138 3.40 -13.55 -2.03
C GLN A 138 3.38 -12.48 -0.92
N ILE A 139 4.56 -11.96 -0.55
CA ILE A 139 4.73 -11.05 0.59
C ILE A 139 3.98 -9.72 0.35
N ALA A 140 4.15 -9.12 -0.83
CA ALA A 140 3.49 -7.85 -1.19
C ALA A 140 1.96 -7.99 -1.16
N VAL A 141 1.44 -9.05 -1.78
CA VAL A 141 -0.01 -9.33 -1.88
C VAL A 141 -0.62 -9.57 -0.50
N ALA A 142 0.04 -10.36 0.34
CA ALA A 142 -0.44 -10.66 1.69
C ALA A 142 -0.48 -9.43 2.60
N ASN A 143 0.35 -8.41 2.30
CA ASN A 143 0.48 -7.18 3.09
C ASN A 143 -0.13 -5.96 2.39
N GLY A 144 -0.97 -6.16 1.37
CA GLY A 144 -1.78 -5.10 0.77
C GLY A 144 -1.03 -4.11 -0.13
N TRP A 145 0.27 -4.29 -0.37
CA TRP A 145 1.01 -3.46 -1.32
C TRP A 145 0.41 -3.59 -2.73
N PRO A 146 0.44 -2.52 -3.55
CA PRO A 146 -0.14 -2.56 -4.88
C PRO A 146 0.65 -3.53 -5.77
N THR A 147 -0.01 -4.44 -6.49
CA THR A 147 0.64 -5.48 -7.31
C THR A 147 -0.04 -5.71 -8.66
N ILE A 148 -1.16 -5.04 -8.93
CA ILE A 148 -2.04 -5.34 -10.06
C ILE A 148 -1.70 -4.47 -11.28
N SER A 149 -1.50 -3.17 -11.06
CA SER A 149 -1.48 -2.18 -12.15
C SER A 149 -0.12 -2.03 -12.81
N LEU A 150 0.96 -2.15 -12.05
CA LEU A 150 2.34 -1.96 -12.52
C LEU A 150 3.29 -3.01 -11.94
N PRO A 151 4.37 -3.33 -12.67
CA PRO A 151 5.49 -4.07 -12.10
C PRO A 151 6.32 -3.17 -11.17
N TYR A 152 7.16 -3.79 -10.35
CA TYR A 152 8.13 -3.13 -9.50
C TYR A 152 9.48 -3.00 -10.21
N VAL A 153 10.09 -1.84 -10.07
CA VAL A 153 11.37 -1.52 -10.70
C VAL A 153 12.52 -2.07 -9.87
N SER A 154 13.51 -2.68 -10.53
CA SER A 154 14.70 -3.23 -9.88
C SER A 154 15.97 -2.48 -10.26
N SER A 155 16.98 -2.48 -9.41
CA SER A 155 18.32 -1.98 -9.71
C SER A 155 19.12 -2.88 -10.66
N THR A 156 18.57 -4.02 -11.08
CA THR A 156 19.27 -4.97 -11.96
C THR A 156 19.22 -4.49 -13.42
N PRO A 157 20.36 -4.24 -14.08
CA PRO A 157 20.37 -3.84 -15.48
C PRO A 157 19.87 -4.96 -16.42
N GLY A 158 19.16 -4.57 -17.47
CA GLY A 158 18.96 -5.40 -18.66
C GLY A 158 20.13 -5.27 -19.64
N THR A 159 19.97 -5.74 -20.88
CA THR A 159 20.89 -5.36 -21.97
C THR A 159 20.83 -3.86 -22.22
N TYR A 160 19.63 -3.29 -22.06
CA TYR A 160 19.37 -1.87 -21.97
C TYR A 160 18.46 -1.62 -20.77
N ASN A 161 18.49 -0.40 -20.22
CA ASN A 161 17.60 0.00 -19.12
C ASN A 161 17.64 -0.98 -17.93
N TYR A 162 16.56 -1.05 -17.14
CA TYR A 162 16.50 -1.84 -15.91
C TYR A 162 15.36 -2.86 -15.93
N CYS A 163 15.61 -4.00 -15.30
CA CYS A 163 14.61 -5.05 -15.17
C CYS A 163 13.45 -4.61 -14.26
N ARG A 164 12.27 -5.15 -14.52
CA ARG A 164 11.03 -4.93 -13.76
C ARG A 164 10.36 -6.27 -13.45
N VAL A 165 9.76 -6.39 -12.27
CA VAL A 165 9.16 -7.64 -11.77
C VAL A 165 7.69 -7.42 -11.45
N SER A 166 6.78 -8.18 -12.06
CA SER A 166 5.38 -8.19 -11.63
C SER A 166 5.26 -8.95 -10.31
N LEU A 167 4.77 -8.31 -9.25
CA LEU A 167 4.58 -8.94 -7.94
C LEU A 167 3.23 -9.66 -7.79
N ALA A 168 2.41 -9.69 -8.84
CA ALA A 168 1.20 -10.50 -8.87
C ALA A 168 1.55 -12.00 -8.86
N LYS A 169 0.63 -12.83 -8.35
CA LYS A 169 0.83 -14.29 -8.32
C LYS A 169 1.04 -14.85 -9.72
N GLY A 170 2.18 -15.50 -9.94
CA GLY A 170 2.57 -16.02 -11.27
C GLY A 170 3.00 -14.92 -12.26
N GLY A 171 3.24 -13.70 -11.78
CA GLY A 171 3.76 -12.59 -12.58
C GLY A 171 5.16 -12.85 -13.12
N THR A 172 5.51 -12.18 -14.21
CA THR A 172 6.78 -12.37 -14.90
C THR A 172 7.82 -11.32 -14.51
N THR A 173 9.09 -11.68 -14.71
CA THR A 173 10.21 -10.73 -14.70
C THR A 173 10.54 -10.36 -16.13
N HIS A 174 10.68 -9.06 -16.39
CA HIS A 174 11.04 -8.53 -17.70
C HIS A 174 12.36 -7.75 -17.61
N CYS A 175 13.35 -8.16 -18.38
CA CYS A 175 14.63 -7.47 -18.52
C CYS A 175 14.76 -6.94 -19.96
N PRO A 176 14.87 -5.62 -20.18
CA PRO A 176 14.85 -5.06 -21.52
C PRO A 176 16.04 -5.46 -22.40
N THR A 177 15.78 -5.68 -23.68
CA THR A 177 16.79 -6.04 -24.69
C THR A 177 17.03 -4.95 -25.74
N THR A 178 16.27 -3.85 -25.71
CA THR A 178 16.42 -2.70 -26.61
C THR A 178 16.35 -1.38 -25.82
N ASN A 179 16.96 -0.32 -26.34
CA ASN A 179 17.06 0.98 -25.66
C ASN A 179 15.70 1.66 -25.40
N ASN A 180 14.69 1.43 -26.24
CA ASN A 180 13.36 2.02 -26.10
C ASN A 180 12.41 1.18 -25.22
N ASP A 181 12.85 0.00 -24.77
CA ASP A 181 12.07 -0.81 -23.84
C ASP A 181 12.29 -0.31 -22.41
N PHE A 182 11.51 0.70 -22.06
CA PHE A 182 11.33 1.18 -20.71
C PHE A 182 9.86 1.55 -20.53
N THR A 183 9.39 1.49 -19.30
CA THR A 183 8.01 1.86 -18.93
C THR A 183 8.01 2.41 -17.51
N ILE A 184 6.85 2.74 -16.98
CA ILE A 184 6.70 3.11 -15.58
C ILE A 184 6.52 1.87 -14.70
N GLY A 185 6.98 1.95 -13.46
CA GLY A 185 6.76 0.92 -12.46
C GLY A 185 6.67 1.51 -11.05
N TYR A 186 6.28 0.68 -10.09
CA TYR A 186 6.33 1.01 -8.67
C TYR A 186 7.77 0.93 -8.14
N ALA A 187 8.10 1.82 -7.20
CA ALA A 187 9.39 1.84 -6.53
C ALA A 187 9.24 1.28 -5.10
N ALA A 188 9.91 0.16 -4.81
CA ALA A 188 10.05 -0.36 -3.46
C ALA A 188 11.44 0.01 -2.93
N CYS A 189 11.63 1.24 -2.46
CA CYS A 189 12.96 1.74 -2.12
C CYS A 189 13.58 0.97 -0.94
N LEU A 190 14.89 0.73 -0.99
CA LEU A 190 15.65 0.21 0.14
C LEU A 190 15.57 1.21 1.31
N VAL A 191 15.24 0.73 2.50
CA VAL A 191 15.39 1.51 3.73
C VAL A 191 16.85 1.39 4.16
N GLN A 192 17.60 2.48 4.02
CA GLN A 192 18.98 2.51 4.52
C GLN A 192 18.97 2.44 6.06
N PRO A 193 19.88 1.68 6.67
CA PRO A 193 20.06 1.67 8.12
C PRO A 193 20.56 3.01 8.66
#